data_AF-A0A077D365-F1
#
_entry.id   AF-A0A077D365-F1
#
_cell.length_a   1.000
_cell.length_b   1.000
_cell.length_c   1.000
_cell.angle_alpha   90.00
_cell.angle_beta   90.00
_cell.angle_gamma   90.00
#
_symmetry.space_group_name_H-M   'P 1'
#
loop_
_entity.id
_entity.type
_entity.pdbx_description
1 polymer ?
#
loop_
_entity_poly.entity_id
_entity_poly.type
_entity_poly.pdbx_seq_one_letter_code
_entity_poly.pdbx_strand_id
1 'polypeptide(L)' 'MMRIKNLNQSTKLWYQHRKKYINASEIASITGLDPFRPLEQLVRDKLTKAPQGYRVKKLRPDYKRYLKKEKS' A
#
# COMPACT_ATOMS: atom_id res chain seq x y z
N MET A 1 8.59 20.04 -0.13
CA MET A 1 9.00 18.62 0.01
C MET A 1 8.60 18.14 1.42
N MET A 2 7.96 16.98 1.58
CA MET A 2 7.53 16.49 2.90
C MET A 2 8.76 16.03 3.70
N ARG A 3 9.02 16.62 4.87
CA ARG A 3 10.12 16.18 5.75
C ARG A 3 9.78 14.80 6.32
N ILE A 4 10.75 13.88 6.32
CA ILE A 4 10.61 12.48 6.79
C ILE A 4 10.41 12.37 8.32
N LYS A 5 10.46 13.50 9.04
CA LYS A 5 10.12 13.55 10.47
C LYS A 5 8.60 13.44 10.59
N ASN A 6 8.08 12.37 11.21
CA ASN A 6 6.64 12.07 11.47
C ASN A 6 5.95 11.06 10.54
N LEU A 7 6.72 10.23 9.81
CA LEU A 7 6.19 9.14 8.99
C LEU A 7 5.96 7.85 9.80
N ASN A 8 5.14 7.93 10.84
CA ASN A 8 4.85 6.80 11.73
C ASN A 8 4.17 5.67 10.96
N GLN A 9 4.64 4.43 11.16
CA GLN A 9 4.04 3.26 10.54
C GLN A 9 2.55 3.16 10.90
N SER A 10 1.77 2.59 10.01
CA SER A 10 0.33 2.42 10.21
C SER A 10 -0.48 3.73 10.26
N THR A 11 0.05 4.84 9.73
CA THR A 11 -0.66 6.13 9.61
C THR A 11 -1.05 6.46 8.18
N LYS A 12 -2.05 7.34 8.01
CA LYS A 12 -2.53 7.78 6.69
C LYS A 12 -1.41 8.40 5.85
N LEU A 13 -0.61 9.26 6.47
CA LEU A 13 0.56 9.88 5.83
C LEU A 13 1.59 8.83 5.40
N TRP A 14 1.79 7.79 6.21
CA TRP A 14 2.65 6.65 5.85
C TRP A 14 2.16 5.88 4.64
N TYR A 15 0.86 5.60 4.55
CA TYR A 15 0.32 4.99 3.34
C TYR A 15 0.36 5.88 2.13
N GLN A 16 0.04 7.16 2.26
CA GLN A 16 0.12 8.10 1.14
C GLN A 16 1.57 8.24 0.63
N HIS A 17 2.55 8.23 1.53
CA HIS A 17 3.96 8.22 1.16
C HIS A 17 4.33 6.95 0.38
N ARG A 18 3.93 5.77 0.88
CA ARG A 18 4.22 4.46 0.25
C ARG A 18 3.58 4.27 -1.13
N LYS A 19 2.56 5.05 -1.48
CA LYS A 19 1.99 5.05 -2.84
C LYS A 19 2.92 5.69 -3.88
N LYS A 20 3.83 6.57 -3.48
CA LYS A 20 4.70 7.34 -4.39
C LYS A 20 5.94 6.59 -4.86
N TYR A 21 6.36 5.57 -4.10
CA TYR A 21 7.62 4.86 -4.32
C TYR A 21 7.41 3.35 -4.35
N ILE A 22 8.34 2.62 -4.98
CA ILE A 22 8.46 1.18 -4.78
C ILE A 22 9.03 0.93 -3.38
N ASN A 23 8.37 0.06 -2.61
CA ASN A 23 8.77 -0.30 -1.25
C ASN A 23 9.45 -1.68 -1.25
N ALA A 24 10.24 -1.97 -0.22
CA ALA A 24 10.92 -3.26 -0.06
C ALA A 24 9.98 -4.48 -0.21
N SER A 25 8.79 -4.42 0.38
CA SER A 25 7.76 -5.46 0.28
C SER A 25 7.15 -5.65 -1.12
N GLU A 26 7.54 -4.84 -2.10
CA GLU A 26 7.05 -4.88 -3.49
C GLU A 26 8.14 -5.37 -4.46
N ILE A 27 9.39 -5.49 -4.00
CA ILE A 27 10.50 -5.97 -4.81
C ILE A 27 10.25 -7.41 -5.27
N ALA A 28 9.71 -8.27 -4.41
CA ALA A 28 9.37 -9.65 -4.79
C ALA A 28 8.38 -9.69 -5.97
N SER A 29 7.41 -8.78 -6.05
CA SER A 29 6.49 -8.72 -7.19
C SER A 29 7.18 -8.23 -8.47
N ILE A 30 8.21 -7.38 -8.35
CA ILE A 30 9.02 -6.89 -9.47
C ILE A 30 9.96 -7.99 -10.00
N THR A 31 10.52 -8.80 -9.11
CA THR A 31 11.42 -9.90 -9.48
C THR A 31 10.69 -11.19 -9.85
N GLY A 32 9.35 -11.19 -9.86
CA GLY A 32 8.54 -12.38 -10.16
C GLY A 32 8.59 -13.46 -9.06
N LEU A 33 9.03 -13.10 -7.85
CA LEU A 33 9.17 -14.00 -6.71
C LEU A 33 8.01 -13.89 -5.69
N ASP A 34 7.02 -13.03 -5.96
CA ASP A 34 5.83 -12.88 -5.12
C ASP A 34 4.72 -13.81 -5.60
N PRO A 35 4.42 -14.91 -4.88
CA PRO A 35 3.42 -15.89 -5.31
C PRO A 35 1.99 -15.39 -5.12
N PHE A 36 1.79 -14.24 -4.47
CA PHE A 36 0.46 -13.72 -4.12
C PHE A 36 0.05 -12.52 -4.96
N ARG A 37 1.02 -11.79 -5.52
CA ARG A 37 0.76 -10.58 -6.30
C ARG A 37 1.67 -10.50 -7.52
N PRO A 38 1.10 -10.58 -8.74
CA PRO A 38 1.87 -10.40 -9.97
C PRO A 38 2.24 -8.93 -10.21
N LEU A 39 3.26 -8.70 -11.05
CA LEU A 39 3.78 -7.36 -11.37
C LEU A 39 2.69 -6.43 -11.92
N GLU A 40 1.82 -6.92 -12.80
CA GLU A 40 0.76 -6.12 -13.43
C GLU A 40 -0.25 -5.62 -12.40
N GLN A 41 -0.47 -6.39 -11.33
CA GLN A 41 -1.30 -5.93 -10.22
C GLN A 41 -0.59 -4.82 -9.43
N LEU A 42 0.71 -4.98 -9.14
CA LEU A 42 1.50 -3.93 -8.48
C LEU A 42 1.54 -2.62 -9.30
N VAL A 43 1.77 -2.70 -10.61
CA VAL A 43 1.81 -1.53 -11.51
C VAL A 43 0.47 -0.81 -11.50
N ARG A 44 -0.65 -1.54 -11.64
CA ARG A 44 -2.00 -0.95 -11.55
C ARG A 44 -2.23 -0.27 -10.21
N ASP A 45 -1.86 -0.90 -9.10
CA ASP A 45 -2.01 -0.33 -7.75
C ASP A 45 -1.23 0.99 -7.61
N LYS A 46 -0.01 1.05 -8.16
CA LYS A 46 0.85 2.25 -8.12
C LYS A 46 0.31 3.40 -8.97
N LEU A 47 -0.07 3.11 -10.22
CA LEU A 47 -0.53 4.14 -11.17
C LEU A 47 -1.87 4.74 -10.75
N THR A 48 -2.80 3.90 -10.30
CA THR A 48 -4.15 4.35 -9.91
C THR A 48 -4.23 4.92 -8.49
N LYS A 49 -3.11 4.90 -7.74
CA LYS A 49 -3.05 5.21 -6.30
C LYS A 49 -4.07 4.42 -5.48
N ALA A 50 -4.52 3.30 -6.01
CA ALA A 50 -5.30 2.31 -5.34
C ALA A 50 -4.52 1.82 -4.09
N PRO A 51 -5.07 1.84 -2.85
CA PRO A 51 -4.65 0.89 -1.83
C PRO A 51 -4.36 -0.50 -2.40
N GLN A 52 -3.20 -1.06 -2.04
CA GLN A 52 -2.82 -2.42 -2.39
C GLN A 52 -3.97 -3.38 -2.10
N GLY A 53 -4.51 -4.04 -3.14
CA GLY A 53 -5.54 -5.07 -2.98
C GLY A 53 -6.98 -4.68 -3.36
N TYR A 54 -7.21 -4.02 -4.50
CA TYR A 54 -8.55 -3.80 -5.08
C TYR A 54 -9.27 -5.07 -5.58
N ARG A 55 -8.88 -6.25 -5.12
CA ARG A 55 -9.80 -7.40 -5.10
C ARG A 55 -10.44 -7.47 -3.72
N VAL A 56 -11.51 -6.68 -3.62
CA VAL A 56 -12.56 -6.77 -2.62
C VAL A 56 -12.99 -8.23 -2.50
N LYS A 57 -12.52 -8.91 -1.45
CA LYS A 57 -13.17 -10.03 -0.75
C LYS A 57 -12.46 -10.39 0.56
N LYS A 58 -11.20 -10.01 0.75
CA LYS A 58 -10.53 -9.99 2.06
C LYS A 58 -9.63 -8.76 2.16
N LEU A 59 -10.21 -7.61 2.52
CA LEU A 59 -9.41 -6.46 2.96
C LEU A 59 -8.41 -6.95 4.02
N ARG A 60 -7.11 -6.71 3.78
CA ARG A 60 -6.10 -6.98 4.81
C ARG A 60 -6.53 -6.29 6.12
N PRO A 61 -6.36 -6.92 7.29
CA PRO A 61 -6.89 -6.41 8.56
C PRO A 61 -6.43 -4.99 8.90
N ASP A 62 -5.23 -4.64 8.45
CA ASP A 62 -4.67 -3.30 8.55
C ASP A 62 -5.56 -2.28 7.83
N TYR A 63 -5.99 -2.50 6.59
CA TYR A 63 -6.85 -1.57 5.85
C TYR A 63 -8.22 -1.33 6.52
N LYS A 64 -8.82 -2.36 7.13
CA LYS A 64 -10.04 -2.19 7.94
C LYS A 64 -9.82 -1.25 9.13
N ARG A 65 -8.62 -1.25 9.71
CA ARG A 65 -8.22 -0.34 10.80
C ARG A 65 -8.16 1.13 10.36
N TYR A 66 -7.79 1.39 9.10
CA TYR A 66 -7.79 2.75 8.55
C TYR A 66 -9.20 3.31 8.38
N LEU A 67 -10.13 2.51 7.84
CA LEU A 67 -11.52 2.95 7.65
C LEU A 67 -12.23 3.20 8.99
N LYS A 68 -11.90 2.46 10.05
CA LYS A 68 -12.43 2.73 11.40
C LYS A 68 -11.91 4.04 11.99
N LYS A 69 -10.66 4.42 11.71
CA LYS A 69 -10.06 5.67 12.22
C LYS A 69 -10.55 6.94 11.52
N GLU A 70 -11.18 6.85 10.34
CA GLU A 70 -11.75 8.02 9.65
C GLU A 70 -13.15 8.44 10.14
N LYS A 71 -13.81 7.62 10.98
CA LYS A 71 -15.18 7.86 11.47
C LYS A 71 -15.25 8.31 12.94
N SER A 72 -14.11 8.62 13.57
CA SER A 72 -14.01 9.00 14.98
C SER A 72 -13.31 10.34 15.15
#